data_AF-A0A2D5ARP1-F1
#
_entry.id   AF-A0A2D5ARP1-F1
#
_cell.length_a   1.000
_cell.length_b   1.000
_cell.length_c   1.000
_cell.angle_alpha   90.00
_cell.angle_beta   90.00
_cell.angle_gamma   90.00
#
_symmetry.space_group_name_H-M   'P 1'
#
loop_
_entity.id
_entity.type
_entity.pdbx_description
1 polymer ?
#
loop_
_entity_poly.entity_id
_entity_poly.type
_entity_poly.pdbx_seq_one_letter_code
_entity_poly.pdbx_strand_id
1 'polypeptide(L)'
;MRFPIFFLVVLGLFACGDDPASSSKSGAAQPEANPAPEAGKNTPPAGDGGTRVKLQHVLVGFQRAPGFSGRPVPPRALKRNQAAAEKLANEVYSRAKGGFDFTSLVKTYSDDQIQPGTTEPGVYVLVDGRPAGPGEALRSDMVKGFGDVAFSLAVGAVGLAPFDRTASPFGWHIIKRIE
;
A
#
# COMPACT_ATOMS: atom_id res chain seq x y z
N MET A 1 64.17 12.31 7.84
CA MET A 1 64.54 13.61 7.23
C MET A 1 63.27 14.16 6.57
N ARG A 2 62.55 15.07 7.24
CA ARG A 2 62.61 16.55 7.16
C ARG A 2 61.76 17.09 5.99
N PHE A 3 60.55 17.56 6.34
CA PHE A 3 59.67 18.43 5.54
C PHE A 3 60.39 19.73 5.13
N PRO A 4 59.87 20.45 4.10
CA PRO A 4 59.19 21.68 4.47
C PRO A 4 57.91 21.99 3.67
N ILE A 5 57.03 22.64 4.41
CA ILE A 5 55.85 23.44 4.03
C ILE A 5 56.34 24.73 3.36
N PHE A 6 55.68 25.19 2.30
CA PHE A 6 55.70 26.60 1.90
C PHE A 6 54.27 27.10 1.65
N PHE A 7 53.93 28.14 2.43
CA PHE A 7 52.77 29.01 2.36
C PHE A 7 52.75 29.80 1.05
N LEU A 8 51.58 30.03 0.44
CA LEU A 8 51.26 31.36 -0.09
C LEU A 8 49.74 31.58 -0.15
N VAL A 9 49.28 32.53 0.65
CA VAL A 9 47.95 33.14 0.67
C VAL A 9 47.98 34.33 -0.31
N VAL A 10 46.96 34.46 -1.16
CA VAL A 10 46.66 35.74 -1.83
C VAL A 10 45.20 36.09 -1.56
N LEU A 11 45.06 37.18 -0.80
CA LEU A 11 43.83 37.87 -0.43
C LEU A 11 43.65 39.03 -1.43
N GLY A 12 42.46 39.17 -2.03
CA GLY A 12 42.08 40.31 -2.85
C GLY A 12 40.72 40.86 -2.41
N LEU A 13 40.73 42.05 -1.82
CA LEU A 13 39.57 42.76 -1.25
C LEU A 13 39.05 43.85 -2.22
N PHE A 14 37.71 43.90 -2.34
CA PHE A 14 36.80 45.06 -2.38
C PHE A 14 36.84 46.12 -3.49
N ALA A 15 35.65 46.33 -4.08
CA ALA A 15 35.10 47.66 -4.36
C ALA A 15 33.59 47.67 -4.05
N CYS A 16 33.18 48.57 -3.14
CA CYS A 16 31.82 48.84 -2.68
C CYS A 16 31.05 49.80 -3.61
N GLY A 17 29.72 49.76 -3.52
CA GLY A 17 28.82 50.84 -3.95
C GLY A 17 27.44 50.66 -3.30
N ASP A 18 27.14 51.51 -2.32
CA ASP A 18 26.05 51.49 -1.32
C ASP A 18 24.62 51.88 -1.77
N ASP A 19 23.65 51.43 -0.96
CA ASP A 19 22.17 51.43 -1.03
C ASP A 19 21.42 52.79 -0.87
N PRO A 20 20.06 52.81 -0.91
CA PRO A 20 19.33 52.74 0.36
C PRO A 20 17.96 52.00 0.38
N ALA A 21 17.80 51.19 1.44
CA ALA A 21 16.64 50.94 2.33
C ALA A 21 15.17 51.19 1.91
N SER A 22 14.31 50.17 2.12
CA SER A 22 13.34 50.08 3.25
C SER A 22 11.96 49.46 2.92
N SER A 23 11.64 48.40 3.68
CA SER A 23 10.31 47.97 4.19
C SER A 23 9.24 47.28 3.31
N SER A 24 9.19 45.96 3.49
CA SER A 24 8.03 45.13 3.88
C SER A 24 6.79 44.98 2.96
N LYS A 25 6.61 43.77 2.40
CA LYS A 25 5.44 42.94 2.74
C LYS A 25 5.62 41.45 2.37
N SER A 26 5.16 40.64 3.31
CA SER A 26 4.98 39.19 3.32
C SER A 26 4.20 38.63 2.13
N GLY A 27 4.54 37.41 1.70
CA GLY A 27 3.75 36.61 0.77
C GLY A 27 4.48 35.39 0.23
N ALA A 28 4.61 34.34 1.04
CA ALA A 28 5.01 33.02 0.55
C ALA A 28 3.89 32.45 -0.33
N ALA A 29 4.19 32.16 -1.59
CA ALA A 29 3.34 31.35 -2.46
C ALA A 29 4.10 30.07 -2.81
N GLN A 30 3.59 28.98 -2.24
CA GLN A 30 4.00 27.59 -2.38
C GLN A 30 3.70 27.10 -3.81
N PRO A 31 4.58 26.33 -4.48
CA PRO A 31 4.26 25.74 -5.77
C PRO A 31 3.10 24.75 -5.65
N GLU A 32 2.08 24.98 -6.47
CA GLU A 32 0.86 24.20 -6.61
C GLU A 32 1.14 22.71 -6.87
N ALA A 33 0.52 21.87 -6.05
CA ALA A 33 0.45 20.44 -6.26
C ALA A 33 -0.46 20.12 -7.45
N ASN A 34 0.01 19.25 -8.34
CA ASN A 34 -0.80 18.63 -9.39
C ASN A 34 -2.11 18.05 -8.80
N PRO A 35 -3.27 18.25 -9.45
CA PRO A 35 -4.52 17.72 -8.95
C PRO A 35 -4.50 16.19 -9.00
N ALA A 36 -4.87 15.59 -7.88
CA ALA A 36 -5.19 14.17 -7.79
C ALA A 36 -6.27 13.81 -8.83
N PRO A 37 -6.23 12.62 -9.45
CA PRO A 37 -7.32 12.19 -10.31
C PRO A 37 -8.61 12.17 -9.48
N GLU A 38 -9.61 12.92 -9.96
CA GLU A 38 -10.91 13.06 -9.33
C GLU A 38 -11.52 11.67 -9.09
N ALA A 39 -11.89 11.42 -7.83
CA ALA A 39 -12.64 10.23 -7.45
C ALA A 39 -13.98 10.23 -8.19
N GLY A 40 -14.07 9.41 -9.24
CA GLY A 40 -15.33 9.06 -9.87
C GLY A 40 -16.27 8.50 -8.80
N LYS A 41 -17.40 9.19 -8.61
CA LYS A 41 -18.47 8.82 -7.68
C LYS A 41 -19.17 7.56 -8.19
N ASN A 42 -18.58 6.39 -7.93
CA ASN A 42 -19.28 5.12 -8.06
C ASN A 42 -20.06 4.90 -6.76
N THR A 43 -21.23 5.53 -6.67
CA THR A 43 -22.20 5.28 -5.60
C THR A 43 -22.62 3.80 -5.67
N PRO A 44 -22.46 3.01 -4.58
CA PRO A 44 -22.91 1.62 -4.56
C PRO A 44 -24.41 1.52 -4.89
N PRO A 45 -24.86 0.45 -5.58
CA PRO A 45 -26.29 0.25 -5.80
C PRO A 45 -26.99 0.07 -4.45
N ALA A 46 -27.97 0.92 -4.18
CA ALA A 46 -28.83 0.81 -3.02
C ALA A 46 -29.78 -0.39 -3.21
N GLY A 47 -29.60 -1.42 -2.40
CA GLY A 47 -30.53 -2.53 -2.27
C GLY A 47 -30.02 -3.51 -1.23
N ASP A 48 -30.82 -3.75 -0.19
CA ASP A 48 -30.59 -4.52 1.06
C ASP A 48 -30.19 -3.75 2.34
N GLY A 49 -29.79 -2.47 2.22
CA GLY A 49 -29.48 -1.60 3.36
C GLY A 49 -28.02 -1.66 3.85
N GLY A 50 -27.18 -2.54 3.28
CA GLY A 50 -25.75 -2.62 3.57
C GLY A 50 -24.85 -2.18 2.41
N THR A 51 -23.54 -2.15 2.65
CA THR A 51 -22.52 -1.94 1.61
C THR A 51 -21.95 -3.28 1.18
N ARG A 52 -21.87 -3.51 -0.13
CA ARG A 52 -21.23 -4.68 -0.72
C ARG A 52 -20.04 -4.27 -1.56
N VAL A 53 -18.93 -5.00 -1.44
CA VAL A 53 -17.74 -4.84 -2.28
C VAL A 53 -17.28 -6.18 -2.82
N LYS A 54 -16.79 -6.20 -4.05
CA LYS A 54 -16.07 -7.35 -4.62
C LYS A 54 -14.63 -6.94 -4.85
N LEU A 55 -13.69 -7.77 -4.43
CA LEU A 55 -12.27 -7.47 -4.50
C LEU A 55 -11.48 -8.71 -4.91
N GLN A 56 -10.25 -8.47 -5.32
CA GLN A 56 -9.22 -9.48 -5.49
C GLN A 56 -8.03 -9.15 -4.58
N HIS A 57 -7.37 -10.15 -4.02
CA HIS A 57 -6.29 -9.93 -3.06
C HIS A 57 -5.04 -10.78 -3.31
N VAL A 58 -3.90 -10.25 -2.89
CA VAL A 58 -2.63 -10.96 -2.75
C VAL A 58 -2.20 -10.89 -1.28
N LEU A 59 -2.03 -12.03 -0.62
CA LEU A 59 -1.41 -12.11 0.69
C LEU A 59 0.11 -12.28 0.53
N VAL A 60 0.91 -11.47 1.23
CA VAL A 60 2.35 -11.71 1.36
C VAL A 60 2.67 -11.90 2.85
N GLY A 61 2.87 -13.17 3.23
CA GLY A 61 3.17 -13.58 4.60
C GLY A 61 4.66 -13.70 4.90
N PHE A 62 5.00 -14.25 6.07
CA PHE A 62 6.38 -14.59 6.42
C PHE A 62 6.40 -15.74 7.43
N GLN A 63 7.55 -16.38 7.59
CA GLN A 63 7.71 -17.63 8.35
C GLN A 63 7.14 -17.55 9.77
N ARG A 64 7.28 -16.39 10.43
CA ARG A 64 6.88 -16.16 11.82
C ARG A 64 5.69 -15.20 11.97
N ALA A 65 4.86 -15.05 10.94
CA ALA A 65 3.70 -14.18 11.06
C ALA A 65 2.74 -14.75 12.11
N PRO A 66 2.33 -13.98 13.15
CA PRO A 66 1.54 -14.50 14.26
C PRO A 66 0.25 -15.18 13.84
N GLY A 67 -0.34 -14.74 12.75
CA GLY A 67 -1.58 -15.33 12.27
C GLY A 67 -1.40 -16.76 11.72
N PHE A 68 -0.19 -17.21 11.39
CA PHE A 68 0.02 -18.62 11.08
C PHE A 68 0.20 -19.50 12.33
N SER A 69 0.13 -18.96 13.55
CA SER A 69 0.27 -19.76 14.77
C SER A 69 -0.82 -20.83 14.85
N GLY A 70 -0.44 -22.08 15.11
CA GLY A 70 -1.37 -23.21 15.18
C GLY A 70 -1.85 -23.73 13.82
N ARG A 71 -1.29 -23.24 12.70
CA ARG A 71 -1.60 -23.74 11.36
C ARG A 71 -0.35 -23.83 10.46
N PRO A 72 -0.40 -24.58 9.35
CA PRO A 72 0.70 -24.62 8.41
C PRO A 72 0.99 -23.23 7.81
N VAL A 73 2.27 -22.85 7.83
CA VAL A 73 2.76 -21.67 7.12
C VAL A 73 2.80 -21.98 5.61
N PRO A 74 2.33 -21.09 4.73
CA PRO A 74 2.40 -21.27 3.29
C PRO A 74 3.84 -21.59 2.82
N PRO A 75 4.05 -22.56 1.90
CA PRO A 75 5.40 -22.99 1.51
C PRO A 75 6.31 -21.85 1.01
N ARG A 76 5.74 -20.88 0.30
CA ARG A 76 6.47 -19.70 -0.18
C ARG A 76 6.89 -18.77 0.97
N ALA A 77 6.11 -18.70 2.06
CA ALA A 77 6.36 -17.86 3.22
C ALA A 77 7.40 -18.44 4.18
N LEU A 78 7.63 -19.77 4.16
CA LEU A 78 8.60 -20.46 5.02
C LEU A 78 10.04 -19.92 4.89
N LYS A 79 10.41 -19.36 3.74
CA LYS A 79 11.76 -18.86 3.46
C LYS A 79 11.91 -17.34 3.69
N ARG A 80 10.84 -16.64 4.07
CA ARG A 80 10.83 -15.19 4.22
C ARG A 80 10.80 -14.77 5.68
N ASN A 81 11.66 -13.82 6.05
CA ASN A 81 11.52 -13.05 7.28
C ASN A 81 10.56 -11.87 7.04
N GLN A 82 10.23 -11.13 8.11
CA GLN A 82 9.30 -9.99 8.04
C GLN A 82 9.75 -8.91 7.06
N ALA A 83 11.03 -8.50 7.09
CA ALA A 83 11.56 -7.45 6.21
C ALA A 83 11.54 -7.86 4.72
N ALA A 84 11.86 -9.12 4.41
CA ALA A 84 11.79 -9.64 3.05
C ALA A 84 10.35 -9.69 2.53
N ALA A 85 9.39 -10.04 3.40
CA ALA A 85 7.98 -10.02 3.07
C ALA A 85 7.47 -8.60 2.83
N GLU A 86 7.87 -7.62 3.63
CA GLU A 86 7.54 -6.21 3.43
C GLU A 86 8.07 -5.70 2.09
N LYS A 87 9.34 -5.99 1.77
CA LYS A 87 9.94 -5.61 0.49
C LYS A 87 9.17 -6.21 -0.70
N LEU A 88 8.83 -7.50 -0.62
CA LEU A 88 8.03 -8.17 -1.65
C LEU A 88 6.62 -7.57 -1.77
N ALA A 89 5.96 -7.28 -0.64
CA ALA A 89 4.64 -6.69 -0.63
C ALA A 89 4.62 -5.31 -1.31
N ASN A 90 5.60 -4.45 -1.00
CA ASN A 90 5.74 -3.14 -1.63
C ASN A 90 6.04 -3.24 -3.14
N GLU A 91 6.82 -4.24 -3.56
CA GLU A 91 7.07 -4.51 -4.97
C GLU A 91 5.79 -4.94 -5.71
N VAL A 92 5.04 -5.89 -5.15
CA VAL A 92 3.76 -6.36 -5.70
C VAL A 92 2.74 -5.24 -5.73
N TYR A 93 2.65 -4.43 -4.68
CA TYR A 93 1.76 -3.26 -4.62
C TYR A 93 2.11 -2.24 -5.71
N SER A 94 3.41 -1.95 -5.91
CA SER A 94 3.87 -1.04 -6.95
C SER A 94 3.50 -1.55 -8.36
N ARG A 95 3.67 -2.86 -8.61
CA ARG A 95 3.24 -3.49 -9.87
C ARG A 95 1.73 -3.41 -10.05
N ALA A 96 0.95 -3.71 -9.01
CA ALA A 96 -0.51 -3.61 -9.08
C ALA A 96 -0.98 -2.17 -9.39
N LYS A 97 -0.38 -1.16 -8.76
CA LYS A 97 -0.64 0.26 -9.08
C LYS A 97 -0.20 0.65 -10.49
N GLY A 98 0.84 0.01 -11.02
CA GLY A 98 1.30 0.16 -12.39
C GLY A 98 0.41 -0.53 -13.45
N GLY A 99 -0.71 -1.13 -13.05
CA GLY A 99 -1.67 -1.73 -13.98
C GLY A 99 -1.35 -3.16 -14.42
N PHE A 100 -0.39 -3.84 -13.76
CA PHE A 100 -0.14 -5.25 -14.02
C PHE A 100 -1.40 -6.09 -13.77
N ASP A 101 -1.58 -7.17 -14.55
CA ASP A 101 -2.70 -8.08 -14.40
C ASP A 101 -2.75 -8.65 -12.98
N PHE A 102 -3.83 -8.34 -12.26
CA PHE A 102 -3.92 -8.65 -10.84
C PHE A 102 -4.06 -10.16 -10.62
N THR A 103 -4.76 -10.88 -11.50
CA THR A 103 -4.88 -12.34 -11.44
C THR A 103 -3.52 -13.02 -11.53
N SER A 104 -2.63 -12.53 -12.40
CA SER A 104 -1.25 -13.01 -12.50
C SER A 104 -0.46 -12.72 -11.21
N LEU A 105 -0.67 -11.56 -10.59
CA LEU A 105 -0.06 -11.25 -9.29
C LEU A 105 -0.55 -12.20 -8.19
N VAL A 106 -1.85 -12.53 -8.14
CA VAL A 106 -2.40 -13.50 -7.18
C VAL A 106 -1.73 -14.87 -7.34
N LYS A 107 -1.74 -15.42 -8.56
CA LYS A 107 -1.17 -16.74 -8.85
C LYS A 107 0.32 -16.81 -8.50
N THR A 108 1.06 -15.75 -8.82
CA THR A 108 2.51 -15.70 -8.64
C THR A 108 2.92 -15.49 -7.19
N TYR A 109 2.25 -14.59 -6.47
CA TYR A 109 2.75 -14.06 -5.20
C TYR A 109 1.91 -14.39 -3.97
N SER A 110 0.63 -14.76 -4.11
CA SER A 110 -0.26 -14.86 -2.95
C SER A 110 0.07 -16.07 -2.05
N ASP A 111 0.33 -15.85 -0.78
CA ASP A 111 0.46 -16.91 0.22
C ASP A 111 -0.87 -17.44 0.71
N ASP A 112 -1.98 -16.87 0.23
CA ASP A 112 -3.30 -17.41 0.48
C ASP A 112 -3.56 -18.68 -0.34
N GLN A 113 -4.45 -19.54 0.15
CA GLN A 113 -4.71 -20.82 -0.49
C GLN A 113 -5.47 -20.63 -1.80
N ILE A 114 -4.85 -21.06 -2.90
CA ILE A 114 -5.46 -21.07 -4.23
C ILE A 114 -5.93 -22.49 -4.54
N GLN A 115 -7.24 -22.65 -4.77
CA GLN A 115 -7.80 -23.93 -5.20
C GLN A 115 -7.33 -24.27 -6.63
N PRO A 116 -6.89 -25.52 -6.89
CA PRO A 116 -6.54 -25.96 -8.22
C PRO A 116 -7.71 -25.79 -9.20
N GLY A 117 -7.44 -25.31 -10.40
CA GLY A 117 -8.46 -25.10 -11.44
C GLY A 117 -9.22 -23.78 -11.34
N THR A 118 -9.01 -22.96 -10.31
CA THR A 118 -9.64 -21.64 -10.21
C THR A 118 -9.05 -20.64 -11.22
N THR A 119 -9.88 -20.17 -12.15
CA THR A 119 -9.48 -19.20 -13.19
C THR A 119 -9.18 -17.82 -12.60
N GLU A 120 -10.00 -17.37 -11.65
CA GLU A 120 -9.94 -16.08 -10.96
C GLU A 120 -9.71 -16.27 -9.44
N PRO A 121 -8.49 -16.62 -9.00
CA PRO A 121 -8.20 -16.84 -7.60
C PRO A 121 -8.18 -15.54 -6.80
N GLY A 122 -8.30 -15.67 -5.47
CA GLY A 122 -8.16 -14.56 -4.53
C GLY A 122 -9.32 -13.56 -4.53
N VAL A 123 -10.48 -13.93 -5.10
CA VAL A 123 -11.68 -13.09 -5.15
C VAL A 123 -12.50 -13.24 -3.86
N TYR A 124 -12.92 -12.11 -3.28
CA TYR A 124 -13.77 -12.04 -2.10
C TYR A 124 -14.95 -11.12 -2.38
N VAL A 125 -16.12 -11.50 -1.89
CA VAL A 125 -17.29 -10.63 -1.81
C VAL A 125 -17.53 -10.34 -0.33
N LEU A 126 -17.42 -9.07 0.06
CA LEU A 126 -17.62 -8.65 1.43
C LEU A 126 -18.85 -7.77 1.55
N VAL A 127 -19.54 -7.91 2.68
CA VAL A 127 -20.70 -7.09 3.01
C VAL A 127 -20.58 -6.49 4.41
N ASP A 128 -21.14 -5.31 4.59
CA ASP A 128 -21.18 -4.58 5.87
C ASP A 128 -22.56 -3.96 6.07
N GLY A 129 -23.04 -3.90 7.31
CA GLY A 129 -24.37 -3.37 7.65
C GLY A 129 -25.55 -4.32 7.35
N ARG A 130 -25.29 -5.57 6.95
CA ARG A 130 -26.32 -6.61 6.76
C ARG A 130 -25.77 -8.04 6.91
N PRO A 131 -26.63 -9.06 7.04
CA PRO A 131 -26.20 -10.46 6.97
C PRO A 131 -25.55 -10.83 5.63
N ALA A 132 -24.57 -11.73 5.65
CA ALA A 132 -23.91 -12.27 4.47
C ALA A 132 -24.80 -13.31 3.77
N GLY A 133 -24.90 -13.22 2.45
CA GLY A 133 -25.53 -14.24 1.60
C GLY A 133 -24.55 -15.35 1.17
N PRO A 134 -25.01 -16.31 0.35
CA PRO A 134 -24.15 -17.37 -0.17
C PRO A 134 -22.94 -16.81 -0.93
N GLY A 135 -21.73 -17.24 -0.54
CA GLY A 135 -20.48 -16.81 -1.17
C GLY A 135 -20.00 -15.41 -0.75
N GLU A 136 -20.70 -14.76 0.18
CA GLU A 136 -20.29 -13.49 0.79
C GLU A 136 -19.73 -13.73 2.19
N ALA A 137 -18.83 -12.86 2.63
CA ALA A 137 -18.36 -12.83 4.01
C ALA A 137 -18.70 -11.48 4.65
N LEU A 138 -18.93 -11.46 5.96
CA LEU A 138 -19.07 -10.20 6.68
C LEU A 138 -17.72 -9.50 6.76
N ARG A 139 -17.72 -8.17 6.69
CA ARG A 139 -16.54 -7.36 6.98
C ARG A 139 -15.92 -7.71 8.34
N SER A 140 -16.76 -7.99 9.34
CA SER A 140 -16.36 -8.37 10.70
C SER A 140 -15.67 -9.73 10.79
N ASP A 141 -15.84 -10.60 9.80
CA ASP A 141 -15.23 -11.93 9.78
C ASP A 141 -13.82 -11.91 9.16
N MET A 142 -13.46 -10.78 8.54
CA MET A 142 -12.14 -10.55 7.99
C MET A 142 -11.22 -9.92 9.04
N VAL A 143 -9.91 -10.07 8.85
CA VAL A 143 -8.94 -9.31 9.65
C VAL A 143 -9.15 -7.81 9.43
N LYS A 144 -9.13 -7.03 10.51
CA LYS A 144 -9.55 -5.62 10.50
C LYS A 144 -8.89 -4.79 9.40
N GLY A 145 -7.57 -4.94 9.23
CA GLY A 145 -6.81 -4.19 8.22
C GLY A 145 -7.26 -4.49 6.79
N PHE A 146 -7.63 -5.74 6.52
CA PHE A 146 -8.16 -6.13 5.21
C PHE A 146 -9.53 -5.50 4.95
N GLY A 147 -10.46 -5.59 5.91
CA GLY A 147 -11.79 -5.00 5.80
C GLY A 147 -11.75 -3.48 5.66
N ASP A 148 -10.91 -2.79 6.44
CA ASP A 148 -10.79 -1.33 6.39
C ASP A 148 -10.28 -0.84 5.04
N VAL A 149 -9.27 -1.51 4.47
CA VAL A 149 -8.79 -1.17 3.12
C VAL A 149 -9.84 -1.53 2.06
N ALA A 150 -10.44 -2.71 2.13
CA ALA A 150 -11.45 -3.15 1.16
C ALA A 150 -12.61 -2.15 0.99
N PHE A 151 -13.16 -1.65 2.10
CA PHE A 151 -14.31 -0.75 2.08
C PHE A 151 -13.95 0.73 1.86
N SER A 152 -12.67 1.11 1.96
CA SER A 152 -12.23 2.48 1.66
C SER A 152 -11.83 2.69 0.20
N LEU A 153 -11.61 1.61 -0.57
CA LEU A 153 -11.21 1.69 -1.97
C LEU A 153 -12.39 2.08 -2.88
N ALA A 154 -12.12 2.95 -3.85
CA ALA A 154 -12.97 3.10 -5.03
C ALA A 154 -12.84 1.88 -5.95
N VAL A 155 -13.83 1.62 -6.80
CA VAL A 155 -13.78 0.56 -7.82
C VAL A 155 -12.57 0.78 -8.73
N GLY A 156 -11.78 -0.27 -8.96
CA GLY A 156 -10.55 -0.24 -9.74
C GLY A 156 -9.30 0.18 -8.95
N ALA A 157 -9.47 0.78 -7.77
CA ALA A 157 -8.35 1.22 -6.94
C ALA A 157 -7.64 0.03 -6.28
N VAL A 158 -6.34 0.22 -6.01
CA VAL A 158 -5.47 -0.73 -5.32
C VAL A 158 -5.03 -0.13 -3.99
N GLY A 159 -5.18 -0.89 -2.91
CA GLY A 159 -4.73 -0.55 -1.57
C GLY A 159 -3.75 -1.57 -1.01
N LEU A 160 -3.08 -1.19 0.07
CA LEU A 160 -2.17 -2.02 0.84
C LEU A 160 -2.58 -1.98 2.30
N ALA A 161 -2.94 -3.14 2.88
CA ALA A 161 -3.03 -3.30 4.32
C ALA A 161 -1.65 -3.75 4.83
N PRO A 162 -0.92 -2.93 5.59
CA PRO A 162 0.38 -3.30 6.13
C PRO A 162 0.24 -4.40 7.17
N PHE A 163 1.32 -5.17 7.37
CA PHE A 163 1.39 -6.09 8.49
C PHE A 163 1.17 -5.37 9.81
N ASP A 164 0.28 -5.94 10.62
CA ASP A 164 0.07 -5.55 12.00
C ASP A 164 -0.21 -6.82 12.81
N ARG A 165 0.32 -6.91 14.02
CA ARG A 165 0.23 -8.14 14.82
C ARG A 165 -1.19 -8.52 15.21
N THR A 166 -2.13 -7.57 15.15
CA THR A 166 -3.53 -7.76 15.55
C THR A 166 -4.49 -7.55 14.39
N ALA A 167 -4.37 -6.44 13.66
CA ALA A 167 -5.27 -6.06 12.59
C ALA A 167 -4.97 -6.77 11.26
N SER A 168 -3.74 -7.25 11.05
CA SER A 168 -3.31 -7.93 9.81
C SER A 168 -2.25 -9.01 10.10
N PRO A 169 -2.56 -10.01 10.95
CA PRO A 169 -1.56 -10.88 11.57
C PRO A 169 -0.91 -11.87 10.60
N PHE A 170 -1.43 -12.00 9.37
CA PHE A 170 -0.91 -12.92 8.34
C PHE A 170 0.21 -12.31 7.50
N GLY A 171 0.35 -10.98 7.51
CA GLY A 171 1.31 -10.26 6.67
C GLY A 171 0.67 -9.04 6.02
N TRP A 172 1.10 -8.75 4.79
CA TRP A 172 0.59 -7.64 3.99
C TRP A 172 -0.47 -8.12 3.02
N HIS A 173 -1.53 -7.33 2.84
CA HIS A 173 -2.58 -7.61 1.88
C HIS A 173 -2.60 -6.52 0.81
N ILE A 174 -2.31 -6.90 -0.43
CA ILE A 174 -2.51 -6.04 -1.60
C ILE A 174 -3.93 -6.31 -2.09
N ILE A 175 -4.76 -5.29 -2.18
CA ILE A 175 -6.20 -5.42 -2.40
C ILE A 175 -6.58 -4.57 -3.59
N LYS A 176 -7.26 -5.14 -4.59
CA LYS A 176 -7.88 -4.41 -5.69
C LYS A 176 -9.39 -4.54 -5.58
N ARG A 177 -10.09 -3.41 -5.49
CA ARG A 177 -11.56 -3.43 -5.59
C ARG A 177 -11.97 -3.57 -7.04
N ILE A 178 -12.85 -4.51 -7.34
CA ILE A 178 -13.37 -4.78 -8.69
C ILE A 178 -14.87 -4.46 -8.81
N GLU A 179 -15.59 -4.34 -7.69
CA GLU A 179 -16.99 -3.88 -7.58
C GLU A 179 -17.25 -3.19 -6.24
#